data_AF-A0A843QXG4-F1
#
_entry.id   AF-A0A843QXG4-F1
#
_cell.length_a   1.000
_cell.length_b   1.000
_cell.length_c   1.000
_cell.angle_alpha   90.00
_cell.angle_beta   90.00
_cell.angle_gamma   90.00
#
_symmetry.space_group_name_H-M   'P 1'
#
loop_
_entity.id
_entity.type
_entity.pdbx_description
1 polymer ?
#
loop_
_entity_poly.entity_id
_entity_poly.type
_entity_poly.pdbx_seq_one_letter_code
_entity_poly.pdbx_strand_id
1 'polypeptide(L)'
;MTAGEQQYLAYGHTGIRGEAASGFPTIFEYGLPTLVNRQGATQNDRQLEALLVMARHTEDSTLIKRAGDPAILKWKDQQLDHLFDLGELGTSEGRQFLTALETTFSASHLSLGGAADLLIATIFLAKVMEGADNDELND
;
A
#
# COMPACT_ATOMS: atom_id res chain seq x y z
N MET A 1 10.64 29.01 -6.82
CA MET A 1 9.82 27.79 -6.87
C MET A 1 10.72 26.60 -7.09
N THR A 2 10.62 25.59 -6.25
CA THR A 2 11.43 24.37 -6.37
C THR A 2 10.77 23.41 -7.38
N ALA A 3 11.54 22.49 -7.94
CA ALA A 3 10.98 21.43 -8.81
C ALA A 3 9.85 20.64 -8.12
N GLY A 4 9.88 20.53 -6.79
CA GLY A 4 8.84 19.89 -5.99
C GLY A 4 7.51 20.68 -5.95
N GLU A 5 7.54 22.01 -6.02
CA GLU A 5 6.33 22.85 -6.09
C GLU A 5 5.71 22.83 -7.49
N GLN A 6 6.51 22.68 -8.54
CA GLN A 6 5.99 22.52 -9.91
C GLN A 6 5.29 21.18 -10.09
N GLN A 7 5.79 20.12 -9.46
CA GLN A 7 5.17 18.81 -9.49
C GLN A 7 3.88 18.74 -8.64
N TYR A 8 3.83 19.50 -7.54
CA TYR A 8 2.63 19.72 -6.71
C TYR A 8 1.50 20.39 -7.51
N LEU A 9 1.81 21.39 -8.32
CA LEU A 9 0.83 22.14 -9.12
C LEU A 9 0.40 21.42 -10.41
N ALA A 10 1.26 20.60 -11.00
CA ALA A 10 1.00 19.98 -12.31
C ALA A 10 0.15 18.70 -12.23
N TYR A 11 0.12 17.99 -11.08
CA TYR A 11 -0.45 16.65 -11.03
C TYR A 11 -1.52 16.40 -9.97
N GLY A 12 -1.79 17.29 -9.00
CA GLY A 12 -2.89 17.13 -8.04
C GLY A 12 -2.81 15.90 -7.09
N HIS A 13 -1.94 14.93 -7.37
CA HIS A 13 -1.73 13.73 -6.57
C HIS A 13 -0.70 14.03 -5.49
N THR A 14 -1.17 14.29 -4.28
CA THR A 14 -0.33 14.68 -3.13
C THR A 14 0.58 13.55 -2.61
N GLY A 15 0.38 12.31 -3.09
CA GLY A 15 1.16 11.13 -2.69
C GLY A 15 1.20 10.95 -1.16
N ILE A 16 2.30 10.38 -0.65
CA ILE A 16 2.52 10.16 0.79
C ILE A 16 2.45 11.45 1.63
N ARG A 17 2.79 12.61 1.03
CA ARG A 17 2.73 13.91 1.73
C ARG A 17 1.29 14.34 1.97
N GLY A 18 0.39 14.03 1.05
CA GLY A 18 -1.05 14.28 1.23
C GLY A 18 -1.67 13.40 2.29
N GLU A 19 -1.29 12.12 2.31
CA GLU A 19 -1.66 11.19 3.38
C GLU A 19 -1.23 11.76 4.73
N ALA A 20 0.04 12.13 4.87
CA ALA A 20 0.55 12.73 6.11
C ALA A 20 -0.19 14.02 6.52
N ALA A 21 -0.44 14.92 5.57
CA ALA A 21 -1.18 16.15 5.82
C ALA A 21 -2.64 15.91 6.23
N SER A 22 -3.23 14.81 5.77
CA SER A 22 -4.61 14.41 6.07
C SER A 22 -4.71 13.48 7.29
N GLY A 23 -3.60 13.21 7.99
CA GLY A 23 -3.58 12.35 9.16
C GLY A 23 -3.56 10.84 8.86
N PHE A 24 -3.07 10.45 7.69
CA PHE A 24 -2.91 9.06 7.23
C PHE A 24 -4.22 8.22 7.20
N PRO A 25 -5.30 8.71 6.56
CA PRO A 25 -6.56 7.96 6.49
C PRO A 25 -6.36 6.55 5.93
N THR A 26 -5.48 6.37 4.94
CA THR A 26 -5.24 5.04 4.34
C THR A 26 -4.68 4.04 5.35
N ILE A 27 -3.82 4.49 6.26
CA ILE A 27 -3.24 3.62 7.30
C ILE A 27 -4.34 3.15 8.27
N PHE A 28 -5.17 4.07 8.75
CA PHE A 28 -6.17 3.76 9.76
C PHE A 28 -7.38 3.00 9.20
N GLU A 29 -7.83 3.34 8.00
CA GLU A 29 -9.00 2.73 7.37
C GLU A 29 -8.70 1.35 6.76
N TYR A 30 -7.49 1.16 6.21
CA TYR A 30 -7.16 -0.04 5.43
C TYR A 30 -5.94 -0.77 5.97
N GLY A 31 -4.83 -0.06 6.23
CA GLY A 31 -3.55 -0.65 6.61
C GLY A 31 -3.60 -1.44 7.93
N LEU A 32 -3.92 -0.76 9.03
CA LEU A 32 -3.95 -1.35 10.37
C LEU A 32 -5.00 -2.46 10.50
N PRO A 33 -6.25 -2.30 10.04
CA PRO A 33 -7.23 -3.38 10.09
C PRO A 33 -6.76 -4.64 9.36
N THR A 34 -6.13 -4.49 8.19
CA THR A 34 -5.61 -5.63 7.42
C THR A 34 -4.45 -6.30 8.14
N LEU A 35 -3.53 -5.50 8.69
CA LEU A 35 -2.32 -6.00 9.35
C LEU A 35 -2.62 -6.77 10.65
N VAL A 36 -3.65 -6.37 11.41
CA VAL A 36 -3.95 -6.91 12.75
C VAL A 36 -4.99 -8.04 12.71
N ASN A 37 -6.00 -7.98 11.83
CA ASN A 37 -7.15 -8.88 11.91
C ASN A 37 -6.97 -10.24 11.23
N ARG A 38 -5.91 -10.43 10.44
CA ARG A 38 -5.68 -11.64 9.65
C ARG A 38 -5.09 -12.78 10.50
N GLN A 39 -5.94 -13.45 11.27
CA GLN A 39 -5.56 -14.58 12.12
C GLN A 39 -5.07 -15.79 11.28
N GLY A 40 -4.05 -16.49 11.77
CA GLY A 40 -3.50 -17.69 11.12
C GLY A 40 -2.58 -17.44 9.91
N ALA A 41 -2.45 -16.21 9.43
CA ALA A 41 -1.50 -15.84 8.38
C ALA A 41 -0.09 -15.60 8.92
N THR A 42 0.93 -15.79 8.09
CA THR A 42 2.30 -15.38 8.43
C THR A 42 2.41 -13.87 8.51
N GLN A 43 3.38 -13.34 9.27
CA GLN A 43 3.60 -11.89 9.32
C GLN A 43 3.83 -11.29 7.92
N ASN A 44 4.57 -12.00 7.06
CA ASN A 44 4.83 -11.57 5.70
C ASN A 44 3.54 -11.49 4.87
N ASP A 45 2.67 -12.50 4.94
CA ASP A 45 1.39 -12.48 4.23
C ASP A 45 0.52 -11.30 4.70
N ARG A 46 0.47 -11.00 6.01
CA ARG A 46 -0.29 -9.84 6.53
C ARG A 46 0.24 -8.51 6.02
N GLN A 47 1.56 -8.35 5.97
CA GLN A 47 2.21 -7.13 5.48
C GLN A 47 2.00 -6.96 3.97
N LEU A 48 2.08 -8.05 3.21
CA LEU A 48 1.84 -8.06 1.78
C LEU A 48 0.37 -7.75 1.45
N GLU A 49 -0.57 -8.33 2.19
CA GLU A 49 -2.00 -8.03 2.04
C GLU A 49 -2.28 -6.56 2.37
N ALA A 50 -1.74 -6.04 3.49
CA ALA A 50 -1.86 -4.63 3.84
C ALA A 50 -1.28 -3.70 2.74
N LEU A 51 -0.13 -4.05 2.16
CA LEU A 51 0.44 -3.32 1.03
C LEU A 51 -0.52 -3.27 -0.16
N LEU A 52 -1.08 -4.41 -0.54
CA LEU A 52 -1.96 -4.53 -1.71
C LEU A 52 -3.27 -3.77 -1.50
N VAL A 53 -3.88 -3.87 -0.31
CA VAL A 53 -5.10 -3.15 0.04
C VAL A 53 -4.82 -1.63 0.04
N MET A 54 -3.77 -1.16 0.72
CA MET A 54 -3.44 0.27 0.70
C MET A 54 -3.08 0.77 -0.70
N ALA A 55 -2.36 -0.04 -1.49
CA ALA A 55 -2.08 0.28 -2.89
C ALA A 55 -3.36 0.44 -3.70
N ARG A 56 -4.41 -0.35 -3.44
CA ARG A 56 -5.71 -0.20 -4.11
C ARG A 56 -6.39 1.13 -3.81
N HIS A 57 -6.22 1.65 -2.60
CA HIS A 57 -6.88 2.88 -2.13
C HIS A 57 -6.03 4.14 -2.32
N THR A 58 -4.87 4.04 -2.99
CA THR A 58 -3.95 5.17 -3.15
C THR A 58 -3.56 5.45 -4.59
N GLU A 59 -3.40 6.74 -4.88
CA GLU A 59 -2.83 7.25 -6.12
C GLU A 59 -1.30 7.34 -5.99
N ASP A 60 -0.62 6.22 -6.28
CA ASP A 60 0.83 6.12 -6.08
C ASP A 60 1.60 6.97 -7.10
N SER A 61 2.11 8.13 -6.65
CA SER A 61 2.90 9.04 -7.48
C SER A 61 4.20 8.41 -8.02
N THR A 62 4.76 7.42 -7.31
CA THR A 62 5.95 6.69 -7.79
C THR A 62 5.57 5.83 -8.99
N LEU A 63 4.43 5.15 -8.93
CA LEU A 63 3.93 4.36 -10.05
C LEU A 63 3.69 5.24 -11.28
N ILE A 64 3.01 6.37 -11.13
CA ILE A 64 2.76 7.33 -12.22
C ILE A 64 4.09 7.79 -12.83
N LYS A 65 5.05 8.20 -11.99
CA LYS A 65 6.37 8.67 -12.44
C LYS A 65 7.12 7.61 -13.25
N ARG A 66 7.06 6.34 -12.83
CA ARG A 66 7.76 5.26 -13.53
C ARG A 66 7.05 4.81 -14.80
N ALA A 67 5.72 4.84 -14.82
CA ALA A 67 4.94 4.52 -16.01
C ALA A 67 4.94 5.64 -17.05
N GLY A 68 5.11 6.90 -16.63
CA GLY A 68 5.04 8.08 -17.48
C GLY A 68 3.62 8.51 -17.87
N ASP A 69 2.59 7.80 -17.38
CA ASP A 69 1.18 8.04 -17.71
C ASP A 69 0.29 7.76 -16.46
N PRO A 70 -0.52 8.73 -15.99
CA PRO A 70 -1.49 8.51 -14.90
C PRO A 70 -2.51 7.40 -15.15
N ALA A 71 -2.79 7.03 -16.40
CA ALA A 71 -3.68 5.92 -16.73
C ALA A 71 -3.25 4.58 -16.13
N ILE A 72 -1.96 4.44 -15.73
CA ILE A 72 -1.46 3.26 -15.02
C ILE A 72 -2.20 2.99 -13.71
N LEU A 73 -2.73 4.02 -13.04
CA LEU A 73 -3.47 3.87 -11.79
C LEU A 73 -4.73 3.03 -12.00
N LYS A 74 -5.46 3.28 -13.10
CA LYS A 74 -6.65 2.50 -13.46
C LYS A 74 -6.29 1.05 -13.75
N TRP A 75 -5.19 0.81 -14.46
CA TRP A 75 -4.71 -0.55 -14.71
C TRP A 75 -4.34 -1.26 -13.40
N LYS A 76 -3.59 -0.59 -12.52
CA LYS A 76 -3.22 -1.11 -11.18
C LYS A 76 -4.47 -1.47 -10.37
N ASP A 77 -5.46 -0.59 -10.32
CA ASP A 77 -6.73 -0.86 -9.64
C ASP A 77 -7.42 -2.12 -10.18
N GLN A 78 -7.50 -2.27 -11.51
CA GLN A 78 -8.08 -3.46 -12.13
C GLN A 78 -7.32 -4.75 -11.81
N GLN A 79 -5.98 -4.71 -11.75
CA GLN A 79 -5.19 -5.88 -11.38
C GLN A 79 -5.40 -6.26 -9.92
N LEU A 80 -5.47 -5.28 -9.03
CA LEU A 80 -5.70 -5.51 -7.60
C LEU A 80 -7.11 -6.02 -7.35
N ASP A 81 -8.13 -5.44 -7.98
CA ASP A 81 -9.51 -5.93 -7.90
C ASP A 81 -9.60 -7.40 -8.38
N HIS A 82 -8.92 -7.74 -9.48
CA HIS A 82 -8.88 -9.12 -9.94
C HIS A 82 -8.15 -10.07 -8.98
N LEU A 83 -7.04 -9.63 -8.37
CA LEU A 83 -6.33 -10.41 -7.34
C LEU A 83 -7.23 -10.66 -6.13
N PHE A 84 -8.05 -9.68 -5.74
CA PHE A 84 -9.01 -9.79 -4.64
C PHE A 84 -10.13 -10.77 -4.97
N ASP A 85 -10.66 -10.73 -6.20
CA ASP A 85 -11.65 -11.72 -6.68
C ASP A 85 -11.09 -13.16 -6.68
N LEU A 86 -9.78 -13.33 -6.84
CA LEU A 86 -9.11 -14.63 -6.76
C LEU A 86 -8.84 -15.08 -5.31
N GLY A 87 -9.15 -14.27 -4.29
CA GLY A 87 -8.92 -14.58 -2.87
C GLY A 87 -7.50 -14.27 -2.37
N GLU A 88 -6.82 -13.33 -3.03
CA GLU A 88 -5.51 -12.79 -2.65
C GLU A 88 -4.43 -13.87 -2.39
N LEU A 89 -3.97 -13.94 -1.15
CA LEU A 89 -2.97 -14.90 -0.65
C LEU A 89 -3.63 -16.15 -0.06
N GLY A 90 -4.96 -16.19 0.02
CA GLY A 90 -5.74 -17.31 0.55
C GLY A 90 -5.87 -18.49 -0.41
N THR A 91 -5.57 -18.31 -1.70
CA THR A 91 -5.73 -19.32 -2.75
C THR A 91 -4.44 -19.55 -3.54
N SER A 92 -4.33 -20.70 -4.20
CA SER A 92 -3.23 -20.99 -5.14
C SER A 92 -3.24 -20.05 -6.35
N GLU A 93 -4.44 -19.78 -6.86
CA GLU A 93 -4.71 -18.98 -8.04
C GLU A 93 -4.32 -17.52 -7.81
N GLY A 94 -4.69 -16.95 -6.66
CA GLY A 94 -4.31 -15.58 -6.29
C GLY A 94 -2.81 -15.44 -6.09
N ARG A 95 -2.12 -16.41 -5.46
CA ARG A 95 -0.65 -16.41 -5.35
C ARG A 95 0.05 -16.49 -6.71
N GLN A 96 -0.46 -17.34 -7.60
CA GLN A 96 0.06 -17.45 -8.97
C GLN A 96 -0.14 -16.13 -9.73
N PHE A 97 -1.32 -15.51 -9.63
CA PHE A 97 -1.59 -14.23 -10.26
C PHE A 97 -0.70 -13.12 -9.71
N LEU A 98 -0.50 -13.06 -8.38
CA LEU A 98 0.40 -12.09 -7.77
C LEU A 98 1.84 -12.24 -8.28
N THR A 99 2.32 -13.47 -8.47
CA THR A 99 3.66 -13.74 -9.04
C THR A 99 3.76 -13.24 -10.49
N ALA A 100 2.70 -13.41 -11.27
CA ALA A 100 2.63 -12.87 -12.64
C ALA A 100 2.58 -11.33 -12.65
N LEU A 101 1.87 -10.73 -11.69
CA LEU A 101 1.81 -9.28 -11.52
C LEU A 101 3.17 -8.71 -11.11
N GLU A 102 3.88 -9.35 -10.19
CA GLU A 102 5.25 -8.98 -9.79
C GLU A 102 6.22 -9.04 -10.98
N THR A 103 6.10 -10.08 -11.81
CA THR A 103 6.89 -10.21 -13.04
C THR A 103 6.62 -9.04 -13.99
N THR A 104 5.34 -8.64 -14.13
CA THR A 104 4.94 -7.49 -14.95
C THR A 104 5.54 -6.19 -14.40
N PHE A 105 5.43 -5.96 -13.09
CA PHE A 105 6.03 -4.80 -12.43
C PHE A 105 7.54 -4.72 -12.67
N SER A 106 8.23 -5.85 -12.52
CA SER A 106 9.68 -5.94 -12.71
C SER A 106 10.09 -5.64 -14.16
N ALA A 107 9.44 -6.28 -15.14
CA ALA A 107 9.74 -6.09 -16.56
C ALA A 107 9.51 -4.64 -17.03
N SER A 108 8.45 -4.01 -16.51
CA SER A 108 8.10 -2.62 -16.81
C SER A 108 8.76 -1.59 -15.86
N HIS A 109 9.66 -2.03 -14.98
CA HIS A 109 10.34 -1.19 -13.99
C HIS A 109 9.39 -0.39 -13.07
N LEU A 110 8.16 -0.86 -12.88
CA LEU A 110 7.15 -0.22 -12.03
C LEU A 110 7.43 -0.45 -10.55
N SER A 111 6.85 0.38 -9.68
CA SER A 111 6.90 0.18 -8.23
C SER A 111 5.79 0.93 -7.51
N LEU A 112 5.27 0.34 -6.44
CA LEU A 112 4.32 0.96 -5.52
C LEU A 112 5.06 1.61 -4.35
N GLY A 113 5.87 2.63 -4.65
CA GLY A 113 6.72 3.29 -3.65
C GLY A 113 5.92 4.02 -2.57
N GLY A 114 4.83 4.70 -2.95
CA GLY A 114 3.96 5.38 -2.00
C GLY A 114 3.22 4.39 -1.08
N ALA A 115 2.75 3.26 -1.62
CA ALA A 115 2.13 2.22 -0.79
C ALA A 115 3.15 1.54 0.15
N ALA A 116 4.41 1.39 -0.28
CA ALA A 116 5.48 0.86 0.57
C ALA A 116 5.81 1.80 1.74
N ASP A 117 5.84 3.12 1.50
CA ASP A 117 6.01 4.12 2.57
C ASP A 117 4.85 4.03 3.59
N LEU A 118 3.61 3.88 3.12
CA LEU A 118 2.45 3.66 3.99
C LEU A 118 2.55 2.36 4.78
N LEU A 119 3.02 1.27 4.17
CA LEU A 119 3.25 0.01 4.87
C LEU A 119 4.26 0.16 6.00
N ILE A 120 5.37 0.85 5.76
CA ILE A 120 6.38 1.11 6.80
C ILE A 120 5.77 1.88 7.97
N ALA A 121 5.02 2.95 7.70
CA ALA A 121 4.33 3.74 8.72
C ALA A 121 3.27 2.91 9.47
N THR A 122 2.52 2.06 8.77
CA THR A 122 1.54 1.14 9.34
C THR A 122 2.19 0.16 10.31
N ILE A 123 3.30 -0.48 9.91
CA ILE A 123 4.05 -1.41 10.75
C ILE A 123 4.62 -0.70 11.99
N PHE A 124 5.15 0.51 11.81
CA PHE A 124 5.66 1.31 12.92
C PHE A 124 4.56 1.62 13.93
N LEU A 125 3.40 2.10 13.48
CA LEU A 125 2.25 2.41 14.35
C LEU A 125 1.74 1.17 15.08
N ALA A 126 1.58 0.05 14.38
CA ALA A 126 1.17 -1.21 15.02
C ALA A 126 2.12 -1.60 16.16
N LYS A 127 3.43 -1.48 15.95
CA LYS A 127 4.44 -1.77 16.99
C LYS A 127 4.41 -0.79 18.16
N VAL A 128 4.15 0.49 17.90
CA VAL A 128 4.02 1.50 18.97
C VAL A 128 2.77 1.25 19.80
N MET A 129 1.65 0.89 19.16
CA MET A 129 0.40 0.54 19.84
C MET A 129 0.56 -0.71 20.70
N GLU A 130 1.17 -1.77 20.17
CA GLU A 130 1.52 -2.97 20.94
C GLU A 130 2.40 -2.64 22.16
N GLY A 131 3.34 -1.69 22.03
CA GLY A 131 4.17 -1.24 23.13
C GLY A 131 3.38 -0.50 24.21
N ALA A 132 2.48 0.40 23.82
CA ALA A 132 1.64 1.16 24.75
C ALA A 132 0.65 0.27 25.52
N ASP A 133 0.04 -0.72 24.86
CA ASP A 133 -0.88 -1.67 25.51
C ASP A 133 -0.16 -2.55 26.55
N ASN A 134 1.12 -2.83 26.36
CA ASN A 134 1.92 -3.60 27.32
C ASN A 134 2.33 -2.80 28.56
N ASP A 135 2.37 -1.47 28.47
CA ASP A 135 2.67 -0.59 29.61
C ASP A 135 1.42 -0.38 30.50
N GLU A 136 0.21 -0.33 29.93
CA GLU A 136 -1.06 -0.21 30.70
C GLU A 136 -1.40 -1.46 31.56
N LEU A 137 -0.75 -2.60 31.31
CA LEU A 137 -0.92 -3.83 32.09
C LEU A 137 0.11 -4.00 33.23
N ASN A 138 1.05 -3.06 33.36
CA ASN A 138 2.12 -3.09 34.37
C ASN A 138 1.99 -2.02 35.47
N ASP A 139 0.92 -1.21 35.47
CA ASP A 139 0.53 -0.30 36.55
C ASP A 139 -0.70 -0.82 37.33
#